data_AF-A0A956VSV1-F1
#
_entry.id   AF-A0A956VSV1-F1
#
_cell.length_a   1.000
_cell.length_b   1.000
_cell.length_c   1.000
_cell.angle_alpha   90.00
_cell.angle_beta   90.00
_cell.angle_gamma   90.00
#
_symmetry.space_group_name_H-M   'P 1'
#
loop_
_entity.id
_entity.type
_entity.pdbx_description
1 polymer ?
#
loop_
_entity_poly.entity_id
_entity_poly.type
_entity_poly.pdbx_seq_one_letter_code
_entity_poly.pdbx_strand_id
1 'polypeptide(L)'
;MWPKTDAQRTLLATAQAIAEQIASTAPPHDRDASFPFEHFEAMRAAGYLGAAVPREFGGGGHGLDDLVLAQLAIARGDGSTALAVGMHHMVIGTEVSARRWPEAARERVFRAAADDGALINAISAEPEMGSPRGGGRPKTSLTPTGPGEWRLDGHKTF
;
A
#
# COMPACT_ATOMS: atom_id res chain seq x y z
N MET A 1 12.72 -7.31 -16.02
CA MET A 1 11.68 -8.35 -16.07
C MET A 1 10.71 -7.95 -17.17
N TRP A 2 10.21 -8.90 -17.98
CA TRP A 2 9.34 -8.61 -19.13
C TRP A 2 7.93 -9.18 -18.87
N PRO A 3 6.85 -8.50 -19.30
CA PRO A 3 5.48 -8.99 -19.09
C PRO A 3 5.21 -10.24 -19.94
N LYS A 4 4.73 -11.30 -19.30
CA LYS A 4 4.44 -12.61 -19.90
C LYS A 4 2.96 -12.81 -20.22
N THR A 5 2.07 -12.14 -19.48
CA THR A 5 0.61 -12.27 -19.64
C THR A 5 -0.03 -10.95 -20.07
N ASP A 6 -1.25 -11.00 -20.59
CA ASP A 6 -2.00 -9.78 -20.95
C ASP A 6 -2.40 -8.96 -19.72
N ALA A 7 -2.66 -9.64 -18.60
CA ALA A 7 -2.90 -8.98 -17.31
C ALA A 7 -1.65 -8.16 -16.88
N GLN A 8 -0.45 -8.74 -17.00
CA GLN A 8 0.81 -8.03 -16.73
C GLN A 8 1.04 -6.88 -17.70
N ARG A 9 0.76 -7.07 -19.00
CA ARG A 9 0.88 -6.00 -20.00
C ARG A 9 -0.04 -4.82 -19.69
N THR A 10 -1.28 -5.11 -19.31
CA THR A 10 -2.29 -4.10 -18.96
C THR A 10 -1.87 -3.32 -17.72
N LEU A 11 -1.53 -4.01 -16.63
CA LEU A 11 -1.09 -3.35 -15.40
C LEU A 11 0.19 -2.53 -15.60
N LEU A 12 1.15 -3.05 -16.38
CA LEU A 12 2.37 -2.33 -16.71
C LEU A 12 2.07 -1.05 -17.51
N ALA A 13 1.19 -1.11 -18.51
CA ALA A 13 0.79 0.05 -19.29
C ALA A 13 0.10 1.11 -18.41
N THR A 14 -0.80 0.69 -17.50
CA THR A 14 -1.40 1.57 -16.50
C THR A 14 -0.33 2.25 -15.63
N ALA A 15 0.64 1.49 -15.12
CA ALA A 15 1.71 2.02 -14.30
C ALA A 15 2.64 2.98 -15.08
N GLN A 16 2.89 2.72 -16.36
CA GLN A 16 3.67 3.62 -17.22
C GLN A 16 2.95 4.95 -17.46
N ALA A 17 1.64 4.93 -17.70
CA ALA A 17 0.84 6.14 -17.86
C ALA A 17 0.83 6.98 -16.58
N ILE A 18 0.68 6.34 -15.40
CA ILE A 18 0.80 7.03 -14.11
C ILE A 18 2.20 7.62 -13.95
N ALA A 19 3.26 6.85 -14.23
CA ALA A 19 4.63 7.30 -14.09
C ALA A 19 4.93 8.54 -14.95
N GLU A 20 4.43 8.57 -16.19
CA GLU A 20 4.56 9.71 -17.09
C GLU A 20 3.84 10.95 -16.54
N GLN A 21 2.63 10.77 -15.98
CA GLN A 21 1.85 11.86 -15.39
C GLN A 21 2.54 12.48 -14.17
N ILE A 22 3.13 11.66 -13.28
CA ILE A 22 3.70 12.12 -12.01
C ILE A 22 5.16 12.60 -12.13
N ALA A 23 5.86 12.26 -13.21
CA ALA A 23 7.30 12.54 -13.35
C ALA A 23 7.64 14.03 -13.25
N SER A 24 6.77 14.90 -13.77
CA SER A 24 7.03 16.35 -13.80
C SER A 24 6.90 17.02 -12.42
N THR A 25 6.08 16.44 -11.52
CA THR A 25 5.81 16.94 -10.17
C THR A 25 6.73 16.32 -9.12
N ALA A 26 7.45 15.23 -9.43
CA ALA A 26 8.36 14.59 -8.48
C ALA A 26 9.51 15.48 -8.00
N PRO A 27 10.29 16.18 -8.87
CA PRO A 27 11.38 17.04 -8.40
C PRO A 27 10.97 18.19 -7.47
N PRO A 28 9.89 18.95 -7.70
CA PRO A 28 9.47 19.97 -6.74
C PRO A 28 8.99 19.36 -5.42
N HIS A 29 8.31 18.20 -5.41
CA HIS A 29 7.94 17.54 -4.16
C HIS A 29 9.14 17.09 -3.33
N ASP A 30 10.17 16.54 -3.99
CA ASP A 30 11.43 16.14 -3.35
C ASP A 30 12.12 17.36 -2.71
N ARG A 31 12.29 18.45 -3.47
CA ARG A 31 12.91 19.69 -2.98
C ARG A 31 12.15 20.30 -1.80
N ASP A 32 10.83 20.34 -1.89
CA ASP A 32 9.98 21.07 -0.94
C ASP A 32 9.51 20.18 0.22
N ALA A 33 9.89 18.90 0.24
CA ALA A 33 9.44 17.89 1.20
C ALA A 33 7.90 17.89 1.38
N SER A 34 7.18 18.08 0.28
CA SER A 34 5.71 18.18 0.28
C SER A 34 5.07 16.85 -0.11
N PHE A 35 3.82 16.64 0.32
CA PHE A 35 3.10 15.41 0.01
C PHE A 35 2.47 15.47 -1.39
N PRO A 36 2.71 14.47 -2.26
CA PRO A 36 2.25 14.49 -3.64
C PRO A 36 0.83 13.92 -3.78
N PHE A 37 -0.18 14.67 -3.35
CA PHE A 37 -1.58 14.22 -3.40
C PHE A 37 -2.02 13.81 -4.80
N GLU A 38 -1.59 14.55 -5.82
CA GLU A 38 -1.89 14.30 -7.22
C GLU A 38 -1.39 12.94 -7.72
N HIS A 39 -0.29 12.42 -7.16
CA HIS A 39 0.22 11.11 -7.55
C HIS A 39 -0.74 10.00 -7.11
N PHE A 40 -1.26 10.09 -5.88
CA PHE A 40 -2.20 9.11 -5.35
C PHE A 40 -3.59 9.24 -5.99
N GLU A 41 -4.01 10.44 -6.37
CA GLU A 41 -5.23 10.62 -7.17
C GLU A 41 -5.11 9.99 -8.56
N ALA A 42 -3.96 10.12 -9.22
CA ALA A 42 -3.71 9.45 -10.50
C ALA A 42 -3.81 7.91 -10.35
N MET A 43 -3.25 7.36 -9.27
CA MET A 43 -3.35 5.93 -8.97
C MET A 43 -4.78 5.48 -8.66
N ARG A 44 -5.53 6.29 -7.91
CA ARG A 44 -6.95 6.04 -7.59
C ARG A 44 -7.78 5.99 -8.86
N ALA A 45 -7.67 7.01 -9.70
CA ALA A 45 -8.40 7.11 -10.96
C ALA A 45 -8.10 5.97 -11.93
N ALA A 46 -6.86 5.47 -11.92
CA ALA A 46 -6.43 4.34 -12.74
C ALA A 46 -6.73 2.96 -12.13
N GLY A 47 -7.33 2.89 -10.94
CA GLY A 47 -7.61 1.64 -10.22
C GLY A 47 -6.36 0.91 -9.72
N TYR A 48 -5.20 1.58 -9.69
CA TYR A 48 -3.92 0.96 -9.36
C TYR A 48 -3.84 0.52 -7.89
N LEU A 49 -4.48 1.25 -6.98
CA LEU A 49 -4.48 0.94 -5.55
C LEU A 49 -5.19 -0.39 -5.23
N GLY A 50 -6.19 -0.77 -6.02
CA GLY A 50 -6.88 -2.05 -5.92
C GLY A 50 -6.15 -3.21 -6.61
N ALA A 51 -4.95 -3.03 -7.16
CA ALA A 51 -4.33 -4.03 -8.04
C ALA A 51 -4.08 -5.39 -7.36
N ALA A 52 -3.61 -5.38 -6.11
CA ALA A 52 -3.37 -6.61 -5.33
C ALA A 52 -4.64 -7.20 -4.70
N VAL A 53 -5.75 -6.45 -4.66
CA VAL A 53 -6.99 -6.90 -4.03
C VAL A 53 -7.60 -8.02 -4.88
N PRO A 54 -8.06 -9.14 -4.29
CA PRO A 54 -8.67 -10.22 -5.07
C PRO A 54 -9.91 -9.77 -5.83
N ARG A 55 -10.17 -10.38 -7.00
CA ARG A 55 -11.28 -10.01 -7.90
C ARG A 55 -12.66 -10.14 -7.24
N GLU A 56 -12.82 -11.09 -6.32
CA GLU A 56 -14.06 -11.28 -5.55
C GLU A 56 -14.42 -10.09 -4.64
N PHE A 57 -13.45 -9.20 -4.38
CA PHE A 57 -13.65 -7.94 -3.66
C PHE A 57 -13.56 -6.71 -4.58
N GLY A 58 -13.64 -6.88 -5.90
CA GLY A 58 -13.61 -5.78 -6.88
C GLY A 58 -12.21 -5.36 -7.36
N GLY A 59 -11.15 -6.02 -6.87
CA GLY A 59 -9.77 -5.66 -7.22
C GLY A 59 -9.21 -6.29 -8.50
N GLY A 60 -7.94 -6.00 -8.78
CA GLY A 60 -7.22 -6.49 -9.98
C GLY A 60 -6.77 -7.96 -9.88
N GLY A 61 -6.63 -8.49 -8.67
CA GLY A 61 -6.17 -9.85 -8.39
C GLY A 61 -4.73 -10.14 -8.81
N HIS A 62 -3.88 -9.11 -8.87
CA HIS A 62 -2.49 -9.24 -9.28
C HIS A 62 -1.60 -9.82 -8.18
N GLY A 63 -0.71 -10.73 -8.58
CA GLY A 63 0.29 -11.34 -7.72
C GLY A 63 1.58 -10.50 -7.60
N LEU A 64 2.53 -10.99 -6.78
CA LEU A 64 3.79 -10.30 -6.51
C LEU A 64 4.58 -9.96 -7.79
N ASP A 65 4.71 -10.90 -8.73
CA ASP A 65 5.49 -10.68 -9.96
C ASP A 65 4.90 -9.56 -10.83
N ASP A 66 3.57 -9.49 -10.93
CA ASP A 66 2.85 -8.44 -11.66
C ASP A 66 3.08 -7.07 -11.01
N LEU A 67 2.97 -7.02 -9.68
CA LEU A 67 3.14 -5.79 -8.91
C LEU A 67 4.57 -5.29 -8.94
N VAL A 68 5.58 -6.17 -8.87
CA VAL A 68 6.99 -5.78 -8.99
C VAL A 68 7.27 -5.14 -10.35
N LEU A 69 6.74 -5.71 -11.43
CA LEU A 69 6.83 -5.10 -12.77
C LEU A 69 6.24 -3.70 -12.82
N ALA A 70 5.03 -3.55 -12.29
CA ALA A 70 4.33 -2.26 -12.29
C ALA A 70 5.02 -1.22 -11.38
N GLN A 71 5.48 -1.64 -10.19
CA GLN A 71 6.20 -0.79 -9.24
C GLN A 71 7.51 -0.25 -9.84
N LEU A 72 8.24 -1.06 -10.59
CA LEU A 72 9.43 -0.60 -11.32
C LEU A 72 9.10 0.49 -12.35
N ALA A 73 7.89 0.50 -12.93
CA ALA A 73 7.46 1.58 -13.81
C ALA A 73 7.08 2.84 -13.02
N ILE A 74 6.28 2.72 -11.95
CA ILE A 74 5.94 3.86 -11.06
C ILE A 74 7.21 4.55 -10.54
N ALA A 75 8.21 3.77 -10.11
CA ALA A 75 9.48 4.28 -9.59
C ALA A 75 10.30 5.09 -10.61
N ARG A 76 10.02 4.98 -11.91
CA ARG A 76 10.63 5.85 -12.94
C ARG A 76 10.04 7.25 -12.96
N GLY A 77 8.79 7.41 -12.51
CA GLY A 77 8.15 8.70 -12.34
C GLY A 77 8.54 9.34 -11.01
N ASP A 78 8.33 8.60 -9.91
CA ASP A 78 8.75 9.02 -8.57
C ASP A 78 9.04 7.81 -7.67
N GLY A 79 10.27 7.72 -7.17
CA GLY A 79 10.70 6.65 -6.27
C GLY A 79 10.02 6.71 -4.89
N SER A 80 9.76 7.91 -4.37
CA SER A 80 9.15 8.09 -3.04
C SER A 80 7.69 7.63 -3.05
N THR A 81 6.96 8.01 -4.08
CA THR A 81 5.59 7.53 -4.33
C THR A 81 5.54 6.02 -4.53
N ALA A 82 6.47 5.45 -5.32
CA ALA A 82 6.56 4.01 -5.51
C ALA A 82 6.76 3.27 -4.18
N LEU A 83 7.66 3.76 -3.32
CA LEU A 83 7.86 3.18 -2.00
C LEU A 83 6.57 3.20 -1.16
N ALA A 84 5.89 4.34 -1.10
CA ALA A 84 4.68 4.51 -0.30
C ALA A 84 3.55 3.56 -0.75
N VAL A 85 3.26 3.51 -2.05
CA VAL A 85 2.21 2.63 -2.57
C VAL A 85 2.66 1.15 -2.59
N GLY A 86 3.96 0.88 -2.66
CA GLY A 86 4.53 -0.46 -2.50
C GLY A 86 4.25 -1.05 -1.11
N MET A 87 4.35 -0.23 -0.04
CA MET A 87 3.97 -0.64 1.32
C MET A 87 2.49 -1.01 1.40
N HIS A 88 1.61 -0.23 0.75
CA HIS A 88 0.19 -0.54 0.67
C HIS A 88 -0.07 -1.92 0.02
N HIS A 89 0.50 -2.16 -1.16
CA HIS A 89 0.39 -3.44 -1.85
C HIS A 89 0.97 -4.60 -1.04
N MET A 90 2.05 -4.37 -0.30
CA MET A 90 2.65 -5.38 0.57
C MET A 90 1.69 -5.80 1.70
N VAL A 91 0.98 -4.85 2.32
CA VAL A 91 -0.03 -5.16 3.35
C VAL A 91 -1.18 -5.98 2.76
N ILE A 92 -1.76 -5.54 1.64
CA ILE A 92 -2.84 -6.25 0.96
C ILE A 92 -2.39 -7.66 0.53
N GLY A 93 -1.28 -7.76 -0.20
CA GLY A 93 -0.77 -9.04 -0.70
C GLY A 93 -0.38 -10.03 0.41
N THR A 94 0.14 -9.51 1.53
CA THR A 94 0.41 -10.33 2.72
C THR A 94 -0.89 -10.91 3.27
N GLU A 95 -1.96 -10.12 3.37
CA GLU A 95 -3.25 -10.63 3.85
C GLU A 95 -3.92 -11.57 2.85
N VAL A 96 -3.82 -11.32 1.54
CA VAL A 96 -4.29 -12.24 0.50
C VAL A 96 -3.66 -13.63 0.66
N SER A 97 -2.36 -13.66 0.97
CA SER A 97 -1.59 -14.90 1.12
C SER A 97 -1.82 -15.57 2.48
N ALA A 98 -1.82 -14.80 3.56
CA ALA A 98 -1.81 -15.32 4.92
C ALA A 98 -3.20 -15.51 5.53
N ARG A 99 -4.21 -14.77 5.05
CA ARG A 99 -5.62 -14.82 5.49
C ARG A 99 -5.76 -14.75 7.03
N ARG A 100 -5.04 -13.82 7.68
CA ARG A 100 -4.94 -13.74 9.14
C ARG A 100 -5.96 -12.79 9.76
N TRP A 101 -6.52 -11.86 8.99
CA TRP A 101 -7.47 -10.89 9.53
C TRP A 101 -8.86 -11.51 9.74
N PRO A 102 -9.64 -11.02 10.71
CA PRO A 102 -11.06 -11.32 10.79
C PRO A 102 -11.75 -11.00 9.46
N GLU A 103 -12.68 -11.85 9.05
CA GLU A 103 -13.31 -11.78 7.73
C GLU A 103 -13.94 -10.41 7.44
N ALA A 104 -14.72 -9.89 8.38
CA ALA A 104 -15.36 -8.57 8.25
C ALA A 104 -14.34 -7.43 8.10
N ALA A 105 -13.19 -7.50 8.78
CA ALA A 105 -12.14 -6.49 8.65
C ALA A 105 -11.43 -6.59 7.30
N ARG A 106 -11.15 -7.82 6.85
CA ARG A 106 -10.55 -8.09 5.54
C ARG A 106 -11.43 -7.60 4.41
N GLU A 107 -12.71 -7.98 4.39
CA GLU A 107 -13.66 -7.54 3.37
C GLU A 107 -13.76 -6.02 3.33
N ARG A 108 -13.90 -5.37 4.50
CA ARG A 108 -13.96 -3.91 4.60
C ARG A 108 -12.72 -3.24 4.00
N VAL A 109 -11.52 -3.68 4.35
CA VAL A 109 -10.28 -3.09 3.84
C VAL A 109 -10.10 -3.34 2.35
N PHE A 110 -10.38 -4.55 1.89
CA PHE A 110 -10.25 -4.90 0.48
C PHE A 110 -11.22 -4.12 -0.41
N ARG A 111 -12.49 -4.00 -0.01
CA ARG A 111 -13.46 -3.17 -0.73
C ARG A 111 -13.08 -1.70 -0.69
N ALA A 112 -12.67 -1.15 0.46
CA ALA A 112 -12.23 0.25 0.51
C ALA A 112 -11.04 0.53 -0.42
N ALA A 113 -10.08 -0.40 -0.53
CA ALA A 113 -8.95 -0.26 -1.46
C ALA A 113 -9.35 -0.42 -2.93
N ALA A 114 -10.30 -1.31 -3.25
CA ALA A 114 -10.75 -1.55 -4.62
C ALA A 114 -11.74 -0.48 -5.13
N ASP A 115 -12.73 -0.11 -4.31
CA ASP A 115 -13.85 0.74 -4.69
C ASP A 115 -13.49 2.23 -4.54
N ASP A 116 -12.84 2.60 -3.43
CA ASP A 116 -12.54 4.01 -3.08
C ASP A 116 -11.07 4.39 -3.32
N GLY A 117 -10.21 3.40 -3.59
CA GLY A 117 -8.75 3.57 -3.58
C GLY A 117 -8.23 4.04 -2.21
N ALA A 118 -8.79 3.50 -1.13
CA ALA A 118 -8.29 3.76 0.21
C ALA A 118 -6.89 3.14 0.40
N LEU A 119 -6.00 3.89 1.05
CA LEU A 119 -4.66 3.44 1.39
C LEU A 119 -4.64 2.75 2.75
N ILE A 120 -3.73 1.79 2.90
CA ILE A 120 -3.44 1.14 4.18
C ILE A 120 -1.93 0.95 4.31
N ASN A 121 -1.43 1.06 5.53
CA ASN A 121 -0.05 0.72 5.87
C ASN A 121 -0.02 0.01 7.22
N ALA A 122 1.10 -0.67 7.52
CA ALA A 122 1.36 -1.30 8.80
C ALA A 122 2.47 -0.53 9.52
N ILE A 123 2.16 -0.03 10.71
CA ILE A 123 3.11 0.70 11.55
C ILE A 123 3.54 -0.17 12.73
N SER A 124 4.83 -0.49 12.79
CA SER A 124 5.36 -1.44 13.78
C SER A 124 6.47 -0.85 14.64
N ALA A 125 7.35 -0.01 14.07
CA ALA A 125 8.54 0.46 14.76
C ALA A 125 8.24 1.44 15.88
N GLU A 126 9.04 1.38 16.95
CA GLU A 126 8.96 2.24 18.13
C GLU A 126 10.32 2.89 18.41
N PRO A 127 10.36 4.11 18.99
CA PRO A 127 11.61 4.88 19.14
C PRO A 127 12.76 4.12 19.80
N GLU A 128 12.47 3.26 20.78
CA GLU A 128 13.50 2.54 21.54
C GLU A 128 13.88 1.18 20.94
N MET A 129 13.07 0.63 20.02
CA MET A 129 13.25 -0.75 19.54
C MET A 129 13.48 -0.86 18.03
N GLY A 130 13.21 0.19 17.26
CA GLY A 130 13.15 0.08 15.81
C GLY A 130 12.16 -1.02 15.40
N SER A 131 12.55 -1.87 14.45
CA SER A 131 11.72 -2.99 13.99
C SER A 131 11.56 -4.08 15.07
N PRO A 132 10.32 -4.46 15.47
CA PRO A 132 10.08 -5.51 16.47
C PRO A 132 10.63 -6.90 16.12
N ARG A 133 11.14 -7.08 14.89
CA ARG A 133 11.80 -8.33 14.46
C ARG A 133 13.04 -8.67 15.30
N GLY A 134 13.59 -7.71 16.06
CA GLY A 134 14.68 -7.91 17.02
C GLY A 134 14.27 -8.57 18.34
N GLY A 135 12.99 -8.91 18.56
CA GLY A 135 12.53 -9.63 19.76
C GLY A 135 12.24 -8.75 20.98
N GLY A 136 12.34 -7.43 20.85
CA GLY A 136 11.93 -6.49 21.88
C GLY A 136 10.40 -6.44 22.04
N ARG A 137 9.91 -6.28 23.27
CA ARG A 137 8.49 -6.19 23.59
C ARG A 137 7.96 -4.77 23.32
N PRO A 138 6.95 -4.58 22.44
CA PRO A 138 6.35 -3.27 22.18
C PRO A 138 5.87 -2.59 23.46
N LYS A 139 6.15 -1.30 23.60
CA LYS A 139 5.56 -0.45 24.63
C LYS A 139 4.13 -0.03 24.27
N THR A 140 3.79 -0.01 22.98
CA THR A 140 2.41 0.22 22.57
C THR A 140 1.49 -0.81 23.20
N SER A 141 0.46 -0.35 23.90
CA SER A 141 -0.43 -1.16 24.70
C SER A 141 -1.90 -0.98 24.30
N LEU A 142 -2.68 -2.03 24.50
CA LEU A 142 -4.14 -2.02 24.37
C LEU A 142 -4.74 -2.35 25.72
N THR A 143 -5.55 -1.45 26.27
CA THR A 143 -6.26 -1.65 27.55
C THR A 143 -7.77 -1.68 27.29
N PRO A 144 -8.51 -2.71 27.73
CA PRO A 144 -9.97 -2.71 27.62
C PRO A 144 -10.58 -1.56 28.42
N THR A 145 -11.53 -0.83 27.83
CA THR A 145 -12.28 0.24 28.51
C THR A 145 -13.77 -0.06 28.66
N GLY A 146 -14.26 -1.09 27.97
CA GLY A 146 -15.64 -1.55 27.98
C GLY A 146 -15.86 -2.72 27.01
N PRO A 147 -17.07 -3.26 26.88
CA PRO A 147 -17.36 -4.33 25.93
C PRO A 147 -17.05 -3.91 24.49
N GLY A 148 -16.03 -4.52 23.89
CA GLY A 148 -15.59 -4.22 22.53
C GLY A 148 -14.76 -2.94 22.38
N GLU A 149 -14.49 -2.22 23.47
CA GLU A 149 -13.76 -0.95 23.46
C GLU A 149 -12.35 -1.12 24.03
N TRP A 150 -11.39 -0.49 23.36
CA TRP A 150 -9.98 -0.55 23.71
C TRP A 150 -9.35 0.84 23.64
N ARG A 151 -8.54 1.17 24.64
CA ARG A 151 -7.62 2.30 24.59
C ARG A 151 -6.27 1.83 24.04
N LEU A 152 -5.87 2.40 22.91
CA LEU A 152 -4.53 2.28 22.34
C LEU A 152 -3.64 3.41 22.88
N ASP A 153 -2.52 3.07 23.50
CA ASP A 153 -1.54 4.04 24.03
C ASP A 153 -0.12 3.63 23.61
N GLY A 154 0.63 4.55 23.01
CA GLY A 154 1.99 4.30 22.53
C GLY A 154 2.48 5.35 21.53
N HIS A 155 3.75 5.23 21.12
CA HIS A 155 4.37 6.10 20.13
C HIS A 155 5.12 5.24 19.10
N LYS A 156 4.81 5.48 17.83
CA LYS A 156 5.42 4.79 16.69
C LYS A 156 6.35 5.71 15.91
N THR A 157 7.37 5.12 15.30
CA THR A 157 8.31 5.77 14.38
C THR A 157 8.41 4.98 13.08
N PHE A 158 9.11 5.54 12.10
CA PHE A 158 9.57 4.89 10.87
C PHE A 158 10.95 4.26 11.05
#